data_AF-A0A662C552-F1
#
_entry.id   AF-A0A662C552-F1
#
_cell.length_a   1.000
_cell.length_b   1.000
_cell.length_c   1.000
_cell.angle_alpha   90.00
_cell.angle_beta   90.00
_cell.angle_gamma   90.00
#
_symmetry.space_group_name_H-M   'P 1'
#
loop_
_entity.id
_entity.type
_entity.pdbx_description
1 polymer ?
#
loop_
_entity_poly.entity_id
_entity_poly.type
_entity_poly.pdbx_seq_one_letter_code
_entity_poly.pdbx_strand_id
1 'polypeptide(L)' 'MKIIIIEDEKPAARRLKRMLNDMGIEVQTMLHSVEESIQWFLDHEHP' A
#
# COMPACT_ATOMS: atom_id res chain seq x y z
N MET A 1 5.70 -4.58 -11.54
CA MET A 1 5.70 -3.29 -10.83
C MET A 1 5.26 -3.56 -9.40
N LYS A 2 6.00 -3.11 -8.39
CA LYS A 2 5.58 -3.25 -6.99
C LYS A 2 4.71 -2.05 -6.62
N ILE A 3 3.55 -2.29 -6.03
CA ILE A 3 2.59 -1.24 -5.68
C ILE A 3 2.27 -1.35 -4.20
N ILE A 4 2.34 -0.21 -3.54
CA ILE A 4 2.09 -0.03 -2.12
C ILE A 4 1.06 1.09 -2.00
N ILE A 5 0.10 0.94 -1.08
CA ILE A 5 -0.82 2.02 -0.72
C ILE A 5 -0.40 2.57 0.63
N ILE A 6 -0.25 3.90 0.74
CA ILE A 6 -0.03 4.60 2.01
C ILE A 6 -1.24 5.52 2.21
N GLU A 7 -2.09 5.18 3.16
CA GLU A 7 -3.37 5.86 3.40
C GLU A 7 -3.82 5.65 4.85
N ASP A 8 -4.11 6.74 5.58
CA ASP A 8 -4.43 6.69 7.00
C ASP A 8 -5.82 6.04 7.25
N GLU A 9 -6.77 6.31 6.37
CA GLU A 9 -8.12 5.80 6.44
C GLU A 9 -8.20 4.38 5.86
N LYS A 10 -8.19 3.37 6.75
CA LYS A 10 -8.33 1.94 6.37
C LYS A 10 -9.51 1.64 5.41
N PRO A 11 -10.70 2.27 5.51
CA PRO A 11 -11.77 2.08 4.54
C PRO A 11 -11.42 2.62 3.15
N ALA A 12 -10.78 3.79 3.05
CA ALA A 12 -10.33 4.38 1.80
C ALA A 12 -9.25 3.51 1.13
N ALA A 13 -8.24 3.07 1.89
CA ALA A 13 -7.19 2.17 1.42
C ALA A 13 -7.76 0.88 0.82
N ARG A 14 -8.74 0.26 1.49
CA ARG A 14 -9.44 -0.95 1.00
C ARG A 14 -10.27 -0.69 -0.24
N ARG A 15 -10.90 0.50 -0.36
CA ARG A 15 -11.62 0.89 -1.57
C ARG A 15 -10.64 1.02 -2.74
N LEU A 16 -9.51 1.70 -2.56
CA LEU A 16 -8.49 1.85 -3.60
C LEU A 16 -7.92 0.49 -4.03
N LYS A 17 -7.60 -0.40 -3.08
CA LYS A 17 -7.12 -1.75 -3.39
C LYS A 17 -8.11 -2.53 -4.27
N ARG A 18 -9.42 -2.43 -4.01
CA ARG A 18 -10.45 -3.07 -4.85
C ARG A 18 -10.47 -2.49 -6.26
N MET A 19 -10.44 -1.17 -6.40
CA MET A 19 -10.41 -0.52 -7.70
C MET A 19 -9.18 -0.92 -8.52
N LEU A 20 -8.01 -1.00 -7.89
CA LEU A 20 -6.78 -1.45 -8.55
C LEU A 20 -6.87 -2.93 -8.94
N ASN A 21 -7.39 -3.79 -8.06
CA ASN A 21 -7.60 -5.20 -8.37
C ASN A 21 -8.55 -5.40 -9.55
N ASP A 22 -9.62 -4.60 -9.66
CA ASP A 22 -10.56 -4.64 -10.79
C ASP A 22 -9.88 -4.26 -12.13
N MET A 23 -8.78 -3.49 -12.06
CA MET A 23 -7.92 -3.15 -13.20
C MET A 23 -6.80 -4.19 -13.46
N GLY A 24 -6.79 -5.30 -12.72
CA GLY A 24 -5.73 -6.32 -12.81
C GLY A 24 -4.42 -5.90 -12.15
N ILE A 25 -4.46 -4.90 -11.27
CA ILE A 25 -3.29 -4.34 -10.59
C ILE A 25 -3.22 -4.87 -9.16
N GLU A 26 -2.17 -5.65 -8.86
CA GLU A 26 -1.97 -6.22 -7.53
C GLU A 26 -1.25 -5.25 -6.59
N VAL A 27 -1.83 -5.06 -5.39
CA VAL A 27 -1.25 -4.27 -4.30
C VAL A 27 -0.54 -5.19 -3.30
N GLN A 28 0.76 -4.99 -3.14
CA GLN A 28 1.63 -5.82 -2.28
C GLN A 28 1.32 -5.59 -0.79
N THR A 29 1.15 -4.33 -0.39
CA THR A 29 0.89 -3.97 1.02
C THR A 29 0.11 -2.66 1.13
N MET A 30 -0.53 -2.46 2.28
CA MET A 30 -1.21 -1.22 2.66
C MET A 30 -0.62 -0.75 3.99
N LEU A 31 -0.19 0.50 4.03
CA LEU A 31 0.43 1.17 5.16
C LEU A 31 -0.48 2.34 5.58
N HIS A 32 -0.53 2.63 6.86
CA HIS A 32 -1.53 3.52 7.46
C HIS A 32 -0.94 4.66 8.29
N SER A 33 0.40 4.77 8.36
CA SER A 33 1.07 5.89 8.98
C SER A 33 2.43 6.16 8.35
N VAL A 34 2.95 7.37 8.58
CA VAL A 34 4.32 7.74 8.16
C VAL A 34 5.34 6.84 8.84
N GLU A 35 5.20 6.61 10.15
CA GLU A 35 6.10 5.74 10.94
C GLU A 35 6.16 4.32 10.37
N GLU A 36 5.00 3.71 10.13
CA GLU A 36 4.89 2.37 9.54
C GLU A 36 5.50 2.34 8.13
N SER A 37 5.34 3.42 7.36
CA SER A 37 5.90 3.51 6.02
C SER A 37 7.42 3.58 6.05
N ILE A 38 7.99 4.39 6.95
CA ILE A 38 9.44 4.46 7.15
C ILE A 38 9.97 3.08 7.51
N GLN A 39 9.38 2.41 8.49
CA GLN A 39 9.80 1.07 8.92
C GLN A 39 9.72 0.06 7.75
N TRP A 40 8.62 0.08 6.99
CA TRP A 40 8.46 -0.82 5.84
C TRP A 40 9.53 -0.59 4.77
N PHE A 41 9.86 0.66 4.43
CA PHE A 41 10.89 0.97 3.44
C PHE A 41 12.32 0.69 3.93
N LEU A 42 12.58 0.69 5.24
CA LEU A 42 13.86 0.28 5.80
C LEU A 42 14.04 -1.25 5.79
N ASP A 43 12.96 -1.98 6.02
CA ASP A 43 12.98 -3.45 6.13
C ASP A 43 12.89 -4.19 4.78
N HIS A 44 12.57 -3.47 3.70
CA HIS A 44 12.46 -4.04 2.36
C HIS A 44 13.51 -3.43 1.43
N GLU A 45 14.25 -4.27 0.70
CA GLU A 45 15.13 -3.77 -0.38
C GLU A 45 14.32 -2.88 -1.33
N HIS A 46 14.98 -1.80 -1.79
CA HIS A 46 14.39 -0.77 -2.63
C HIS A 46 13.44 -1.38 -3.69
N PRO A 47 12.18 -0.90 -3.79
CA PRO A 47 11.18 -1.45 -4.69
C PRO A 47 11.64 -1.56 -6.14
#